data_AF-A0A1Y6FPC7-F1
#
_entry.id   AF-A0A1Y6FPC7-F1
#
_cell.length_a   1.000
_cell.length_b   1.000
_cell.length_c   1.000
_cell.angle_alpha   90.00
_cell.angle_beta   90.00
_cell.angle_gamma   90.00
#
_symmetry.space_group_name_H-M   'P 1'
#
loop_
_entity.id
_entity.type
_entity.pdbx_description
1 polymer ?
#
loop_
_entity_poly.entity_id
_entity_poly.type
_entity_poly.pdbx_seq_one_letter_code
_entity_poly.pdbx_strand_id
1 'polypeptide(L)' 'MRDQPTWRIPAGIIGLFVVLMIYGVVIARYAPDLIGGWPTWAQTIVYIVLGVVWLLPLRRFLIWMETGSWSPPEK' A
#
# COMPACT_ATOMS: atom_id res chain seq x y z
N MET A 1 21.55 12.35 16.32
CA MET A 1 20.77 11.12 16.58
C MET A 1 19.39 11.59 17.05
N ARG A 2 18.28 10.96 16.64
CA ARG A 2 16.94 11.41 17.06
C ARG A 2 16.69 10.91 18.49
N ASP A 3 16.68 11.83 19.46
CA ASP A 3 16.68 11.52 20.91
C ASP A 3 15.32 11.15 21.51
N GLN A 4 14.24 11.04 20.72
CA GLN A 4 12.90 10.71 21.23
C GLN A 4 12.25 9.56 20.44
N PRO A 5 11.84 8.46 21.11
CA PRO A 5 11.15 7.36 20.46
C PRO A 5 9.73 7.77 20.03
N THR A 6 9.51 7.89 18.72
CA THR A 6 8.16 8.11 18.15
C THR A 6 7.50 6.78 17.80
N TRP A 7 6.49 6.38 18.60
CA TRP A 7 5.67 5.17 18.40
C TRP A 7 4.96 5.09 17.03
N ARG A 8 4.80 6.23 16.35
CA ARG A 8 4.17 6.34 15.02
C ARG A 8 4.88 5.52 13.93
N ILE A 9 6.20 5.34 14.02
CA ILE A 9 6.96 4.58 13.04
C ILE A 9 6.64 3.08 13.12
N PRO A 10 6.83 2.39 14.26
CA PRO A 10 6.49 0.97 14.36
C PRO A 10 4.99 0.72 14.15
N ALA A 11 4.12 1.57 14.69
CA ALA A 11 2.68 1.47 14.44
C ALA A 11 2.33 1.64 12.96
N GLY A 12 3.00 2.58 12.27
CA GLY A 12 2.83 2.80 10.84
C GLY A 12 3.28 1.61 9.99
N ILE A 13 4.42 0.98 10.33
CA ILE A 13 4.90 -0.22 9.63
C ILE A 13 3.91 -1.39 9.80
N ILE A 14 3.45 -1.64 11.03
CA ILE A 14 2.46 -2.69 11.30
C ILE A 14 1.15 -2.40 10.55
N GLY A 15 0.66 -1.16 10.60
CA GLY A 15 -0.54 -0.74 9.89
C GLY A 15 -0.42 -0.94 8.37
N LEU A 16 0.70 -0.54 7.78
CA LEU A 16 0.98 -0.77 6.36
C LEU A 16 0.99 -2.26 6.04
N PHE A 17 1.67 -3.07 6.85
CA PHE A 17 1.75 -4.51 6.66
C PHE A 17 0.35 -5.15 6.68
N VAL A 18 -0.48 -4.79 7.66
CA VAL A 18 -1.86 -5.29 7.76
C VAL A 18 -2.69 -4.87 6.54
N VAL A 19 -2.59 -3.62 6.11
CA VAL A 19 -3.31 -3.13 4.92
C VAL A 19 -2.87 -3.88 3.66
N LEU A 20 -1.57 -4.12 3.48
CA LEU A 20 -1.05 -4.87 2.34
C LEU A 20 -1.47 -6.34 2.37
N MET A 21 -1.50 -6.95 3.55
CA MET A 21 -2.02 -8.31 3.72
C MET A 21 -3.49 -8.40 3.33
N ILE A 22 -4.33 -7.48 3.83
CA ILE A 22 -5.75 -7.42 3.47
C ILE A 22 -5.91 -7.21 1.96
N TYR A 23 -5.18 -6.26 1.40
CA TYR A 23 -5.22 -5.96 -0.04
C TYR A 23 -4.85 -7.19 -0.89
N GLY A 24 -3.77 -7.88 -0.53
CA GLY A 24 -3.33 -9.11 -1.20
C GLY A 24 -4.37 -10.23 -1.11
N VAL A 25 -4.96 -10.45 0.07
CA VAL A 25 -6.02 -11.46 0.26
C VAL A 25 -7.26 -11.14 -0.55
N VAL A 26 -7.69 -9.87 -0.57
CA VAL A 26 -8.83 -9.42 -1.38
C VAL A 26 -8.56 -9.70 -2.86
N ILE A 27 -7.40 -9.32 -3.39
CA ILE A 27 -7.07 -9.59 -4.79
C ILE A 27 -7.02 -11.09 -5.07
N ALA A 28 -6.31 -11.87 -4.24
CA ALA A 28 -6.20 -13.32 -4.43
C ALA A 28 -7.56 -14.03 -4.37
N ARG A 29 -8.50 -13.51 -3.57
CA ARG A 29 -9.84 -14.06 -3.45
C ARG A 29 -10.74 -13.70 -4.62
N TYR A 30 -10.71 -12.45 -5.09
CA TYR A 30 -11.72 -11.95 -6.03
C TYR A 30 -11.23 -11.79 -7.47
N ALA A 31 -9.93 -11.54 -7.70
CA ALA A 31 -9.43 -11.36 -9.05
C ALA A 31 -9.57 -12.62 -9.92
N PRO A 32 -9.23 -13.85 -9.45
CA PRO A 32 -9.36 -15.05 -10.27
C PRO A 32 -10.80 -15.32 -10.74
N ASP A 33 -11.80 -15.05 -9.90
CA ASP A 33 -13.22 -15.25 -10.25
C ASP A 33 -13.69 -14.25 -11.33
N LEU A 34 -13.09 -13.05 -11.40
CA LEU A 34 -13.46 -12.00 -12.34
C LEU A 34 -12.71 -12.09 -13.68
N ILE A 35 -11.42 -12.39 -13.63
CA ILE A 35 -10.53 -12.37 -14.81
C ILE A 35 -9.94 -13.74 -15.19
N GLY A 36 -10.30 -14.81 -14.48
CA GLY A 36 -9.74 -16.14 -14.69
C GLY A 36 -9.99 -16.73 -16.08
N GLY A 37 -11.08 -16.34 -16.74
CA GLY A 37 -11.38 -16.74 -18.12
C GLY A 37 -10.71 -15.88 -19.20
N TRP A 38 -10.02 -14.80 -18.83
CA TRP A 38 -9.41 -13.89 -19.79
C TRP A 38 -8.10 -14.44 -20.35
N PRO A 39 -7.66 -13.98 -21.54
CA PRO A 39 -6.33 -14.27 -22.05
C PRO A 39 -5.23 -13.82 -21.07
N THR A 40 -4.12 -14.57 -21.01
CA THR A 40 -3.01 -14.32 -20.07
C THR A 40 -2.50 -12.88 -20.11
N TRP A 41 -2.36 -12.27 -21.29
CA TRP A 41 -1.85 -10.91 -21.43
C TRP A 41 -2.77 -9.87 -20.76
N ALA A 42 -4.08 -10.07 -20.82
CA ALA A 42 -5.05 -9.18 -20.19
C ALA A 42 -5.00 -9.33 -18.67
N GLN A 43 -4.88 -10.57 -18.17
CA GLN A 43 -4.64 -10.83 -16.74
C GLN A 43 -3.35 -10.15 -16.26
N THR A 44 -2.27 -10.25 -17.03
CA THR A 44 -0.98 -9.61 -16.70
C THR A 44 -1.13 -8.10 -16.53
N ILE A 45 -1.81 -7.42 -17.45
CA ILE A 45 -2.06 -5.97 -17.34
C ILE A 45 -2.84 -5.66 -16.06
N VAL A 46 -3.90 -6.41 -15.77
CA VAL A 46 -4.70 -6.20 -14.56
C VAL A 46 -3.87 -6.37 -13.29
N TYR A 47 -3.08 -7.45 -13.19
CA TYR A 47 -2.22 -7.67 -12.03
C TYR A 47 -1.10 -6.63 -11.89
N ILE A 48 -0.55 -6.12 -13.00
CA ILE A 48 0.40 -4.99 -12.96
C ILE A 48 -0.28 -3.75 -12.40
N VAL A 49 -1.47 -3.39 -12.90
CA VAL A 49 -2.21 -2.21 -12.43
C VAL A 49 -2.55 -2.35 -10.95
N LEU A 50 -3.08 -3.50 -10.51
CA LEU A 50 -3.35 -3.78 -9.10
C LEU A 50 -2.06 -3.74 -8.26
N GLY A 51 -0.93 -4.21 -8.80
CA GLY A 51 0.37 -4.16 -8.14
C GLY A 51 0.96 -2.75 -7.99
N VAL A 52 0.49 -1.77 -8.78
CA VAL A 52 0.98 -0.38 -8.74
C VAL A 52 0.00 0.56 -8.04
N VAL A 53 -1.31 0.35 -8.17
CA VAL A 53 -2.35 1.22 -7.62
C VAL A 53 -2.21 1.47 -6.12
N TRP A 54 -1.79 0.46 -5.35
CA TRP A 54 -1.62 0.60 -3.90
C TRP A 54 -0.49 1.58 -3.50
N LEU A 55 0.41 1.94 -4.42
CA LEU A 55 1.47 2.92 -4.18
C LEU A 55 0.96 4.36 -4.12
N LEU A 56 -0.20 4.66 -4.73
CA LEU A 56 -0.79 6.00 -4.76
C LEU A 56 -0.94 6.63 -3.36
N PRO A 57 -1.51 5.94 -2.36
CA PRO A 57 -1.58 6.46 -0.98
C PRO A 57 -0.25 6.40 -0.22
N LEU A 58 0.72 5.60 -0.65
CA LEU A 58 1.94 5.29 0.12
C LEU A 58 2.73 6.55 0.47
N ARG A 59 2.88 7.48 -0.49
CA ARG A 59 3.61 8.73 -0.27
C ARG A 59 3.06 9.52 0.92
N ARG A 60 1.73 9.70 1.00
CA ARG A 60 1.09 10.47 2.07
C ARG A 60 1.22 9.75 3.42
N PHE A 61 1.12 8.43 3.40
CA PHE A 61 1.29 7.60 4.60
C PHE A 61 2.71 7.66 5.15
N LEU A 62 3.73 7.64 4.29
CA LEU A 62 5.13 7.76 4.70
C LEU A 62 5.42 9.14 5.31
N ILE A 63 4.89 10.21 4.70
CA ILE A 63 5.00 11.57 5.26
C ILE A 63 4.36 11.61 6.65
N TRP A 64 3.17 11.02 6.82
CA TRP A 64 2.52 10.92 8.12
C TRP A 64 3.34 10.10 9.12
N MET A 65 4.01 9.04 8.68
CA MET A 65 4.82 8.18 9.55
C MET A 65 6.06 8.90 10.08
N GLU A 66 6.67 9.78 9.28
CA GLU A 66 7.85 10.54 9.68
C GLU A 66 7.49 11.83 10.42
N THR A 67 6.55 12.63 9.89
CA THR A 67 6.29 14.01 10.37
C THR A 67 5.03 14.15 11.23
N GLY A 68 4.04 13.28 11.06
CA GLY A 68 2.76 13.33 11.78
C GLY A 68 1.73 14.21 11.07
N SER A 69 2.14 14.89 10.00
CA SER A 69 1.26 15.59 9.09
C SER A 69 1.01 14.76 7.83
N TRP A 70 -0.11 15.01 7.15
CA TRP A 70 -0.42 14.40 5.85
C TRP A 70 0.10 15.20 4.66
N SER A 71 0.69 16.37 4.93
CA SER A 71 1.15 17.35 3.95
C SER A 71 2.68 17.41 3.97
N PRO A 72 3.34 17.55 2.81
CA PRO A 72 4.78 17.77 2.76
C PRO A 72 5.17 18.99 3.61
N PRO A 73 6.30 18.96 4.34
CA PRO A 73 6.82 20.16 4.97
C PRO A 73 7.07 21.23 3.90
N GLU A 74 6.68 22.47 4.21
CA GLU A 74 6.97 23.63 3.36
C GLU A 74 8.49 23.79 3.29
N LYS A 75 9.02 23.95 2.08
CA LYS A 75 10.47 24.03 1.83
C LYS A 75 11.06 25.32 2.36
#